data_AF-A0A925EGL7-F1
#
_entry.id   AF-A0A925EGL7-F1
#
_cell.length_a   1.000
_cell.length_b   1.000
_cell.length_c   1.000
_cell.angle_alpha   90.00
_cell.angle_beta   90.00
_cell.angle_gamma   90.00
#
_symmetry.space_group_name_H-M   'P 1'
#
loop_
_entity.id
_entity.type
_entity.pdbx_description
1 polymer ?
#
loop_
_entity_poly.entity_id
_entity_poly.type
_entity_poly.pdbx_seq_one_letter_code
_entity_poly.pdbx_strand_id
1 'polypeptide(L)' 'MTDLEKTILLEISTLQEPQLADVLKYVRFVKFGLVDSEEIEKRFDESWKRVRARAKELNITQEDIEAEIRAVREGK' A
#
# COMPACT_ATOMS: atom_id res chain seq x y z
N MET A 1 -4.98 31.19 8.01
CA MET A 1 -5.64 30.18 8.82
C MET A 1 -7.15 30.32 8.63
N THR A 2 -7.78 29.36 7.95
CA THR A 2 -9.24 29.32 7.73
C THR A 2 -9.97 29.05 9.05
N ASP A 3 -11.26 29.35 9.14
CA ASP A 3 -12.04 29.05 10.35
C ASP A 3 -12.10 27.55 10.64
N LEU A 4 -12.09 26.72 9.60
CA LEU A 4 -11.97 25.27 9.73
C LEU A 4 -10.64 24.85 10.36
N GLU A 5 -9.53 25.44 9.93
CA GLU A 5 -8.21 25.16 10.51
C GLU A 5 -8.14 25.56 11.99
N LYS A 6 -8.78 26.67 12.38
CA LYS A 6 -8.84 27.07 13.81
C LYS A 6 -9.64 26.07 14.64
N THR A 7 -10.78 25.61 14.12
CA THR A 7 -11.62 24.61 14.78
C THR A 7 -10.85 23.30 14.96
N ILE A 8 -10.15 22.81 13.92
CA ILE A 8 -9.34 21.60 14.03
C ILE A 8 -8.26 21.74 15.10
N LEU A 9 -7.57 22.90 15.16
CA LEU A 9 -6.56 23.17 16.19
C LEU A 9 -7.15 23.18 17.59
N LEU A 10 -8.36 23.72 17.77
CA LEU A 10 -9.04 23.72 19.06
C LEU A 10 -9.40 22.31 19.49
N GLU A 11 -9.98 21.50 18.60
CA GLU A 11 -10.36 20.12 18.90
C GLU A 11 -9.15 19.28 19.33
N ILE A 12 -8.05 19.34 18.58
CA ILE A 12 -6.85 18.54 18.90
C ILE A 12 -6.14 19.04 20.16
N SER A 13 -6.29 20.32 20.53
CA SER A 13 -5.59 20.90 21.69
C SER A 13 -5.98 20.25 23.03
N THR A 14 -7.14 19.60 23.08
CA THR A 14 -7.67 18.93 24.27
C THR A 14 -7.33 17.44 24.35
N LEU A 15 -6.72 16.89 23.28
CA LEU A 15 -6.40 15.48 23.18
C LEU A 15 -5.11 15.12 23.92
N GLN A 16 -5.07 13.90 24.43
CA GLN A 16 -3.85 13.32 24.98
C GLN A 16 -2.91 12.87 23.84
N GLU A 17 -1.62 12.77 24.14
CA GLU A 17 -0.58 12.44 23.15
C GLU A 17 -0.83 11.14 22.35
N PRO A 18 -1.34 10.03 22.95
CA PRO A 18 -1.70 8.85 22.17
C PRO A 18 -2.80 9.11 21.14
N GLN A 19 -3.78 9.93 21.48
CA GLN A 19 -4.89 10.30 20.61
C GLN A 19 -4.42 11.22 19.47
N LEU A 20 -3.50 12.15 19.77
CA LEU A 20 -2.85 12.99 18.77
C LEU A 20 -2.07 12.15 17.75
N ALA A 21 -1.40 11.09 18.19
CA ALA A 21 -0.70 10.17 17.29
C ALA A 21 -1.67 9.47 16.32
N ASP A 22 -2.87 9.11 16.77
CA ASP A 22 -3.89 8.50 15.92
C ASP A 22 -4.53 9.51 14.96
N VAL A 23 -4.80 10.73 15.41
CA VAL A 23 -5.24 11.82 14.52
C VAL A 23 -4.19 12.09 13.44
N LEU A 24 -2.89 12.11 13.80
CA LEU A 24 -1.81 12.30 12.83
C LEU A 24 -1.74 11.15 11.80
N LYS A 25 -1.96 9.89 12.22
CA LYS A 25 -2.06 8.76 11.29
C LYS A 25 -3.22 8.95 10.32
N TYR A 26 -4.38 9.38 10.79
CA TYR A 26 -5.55 9.61 9.95
C TYR A 26 -5.32 10.75 8.95
N VAL A 27 -4.75 11.87 9.39
CA VAL A 27 -4.40 12.99 8.50
C VAL A 27 -3.40 12.53 7.43
N ARG A 28 -2.40 11.71 7.78
CA ARG A 28 -1.48 11.11 6.81
C ARG A 28 -2.19 10.17 5.84
N PHE A 29 -3.13 9.36 6.31
CA PHE A 29 -3.95 8.52 5.46
C PHE A 29 -4.80 9.34 4.48
N VAL A 30 -5.44 10.42 4.92
CA VAL A 30 -6.21 11.29 4.02
C VAL A 30 -5.29 11.98 3.00
N LYS A 31 -4.11 12.41 3.44
CA LYS A 31 -3.15 13.14 2.60
C LYS A 31 -2.42 12.26 1.58
N PHE A 32 -2.17 10.99 1.91
CA PHE A 32 -1.32 10.10 1.11
C PHE A 32 -1.98 8.76 0.77
N GLY A 33 -2.83 8.25 1.65
CA GLY A 33 -3.53 6.98 1.46
C GLY A 33 -4.75 7.07 0.54
N LEU A 34 -5.43 8.22 0.48
CA LEU A 34 -6.55 8.45 -0.47
C LEU A 34 -6.08 8.83 -1.88
N VAL A 35 -4.81 9.23 -2.03
CA VAL A 35 -4.28 9.69 -3.32
C VAL A 35 -4.02 8.53 -4.28
N ASP A 36 -3.89 7.30 -3.80
CA ASP A 36 -3.09 6.32 -4.52
C ASP A 36 -3.78 4.97 -4.75
N SER A 37 -5.11 4.78 -4.62
CA SER A 37 -5.67 3.44 -4.94
C SER A 37 -5.50 3.10 -6.42
N GLU A 38 -5.86 4.02 -7.32
CA GLU A 38 -5.66 3.86 -8.76
C GLU A 38 -4.17 3.85 -9.14
N GLU A 39 -3.35 4.64 -8.45
CA GLU A 39 -1.91 4.70 -8.73
C GLU A 39 -1.14 3.49 -8.15
N ILE A 40 -1.59 2.92 -7.03
CA ILE A 40 -1.13 1.63 -6.49
C ILE A 40 -1.54 0.51 -7.44
N GLU A 41 -2.78 0.50 -7.92
CA GLU A 41 -3.25 -0.48 -8.89
C GLU A 41 -2.46 -0.39 -10.21
N LYS A 42 -2.21 0.83 -10.69
CA LYS A 42 -1.36 1.08 -11.86
C LYS A 42 0.08 0.61 -11.64
N ARG A 43 0.69 0.91 -10.49
CA ARG A 43 2.05 0.45 -10.14
C ARG A 43 2.12 -1.08 -10.02
N PHE A 44 1.06 -1.70 -9.51
CA PHE A 44 0.92 -3.14 -9.44
C PHE A 44 0.86 -3.76 -10.85
N ASP A 45 -0.02 -3.24 -11.71
CA ASP A 45 -0.17 -3.68 -13.10
C ASP A 45 1.13 -3.53 -13.91
N GLU A 46 1.83 -2.41 -13.76
CA GLU A 46 3.14 -2.18 -14.40
C GLU A 46 4.20 -3.17 -13.92
N SER A 47 4.23 -3.45 -12.61
CA SER A 47 5.15 -4.42 -12.04
C SER A 47 4.81 -5.84 -12.51
N TRP A 48 3.54 -6.19 -12.60
CA TRP A 48 3.08 -7.48 -13.07
C TRP A 48 3.37 -7.70 -14.56
N LYS A 49 3.25 -6.66 -15.38
CA LYS A 49 3.67 -6.69 -16.79
C LYS A 49 5.17 -7.01 -16.92
N ARG A 50 6.02 -6.40 -16.10
CA ARG A 50 7.47 -6.67 -16.09
C ARG A 50 7.77 -8.11 -15.70
N VAL A 51 7.11 -8.64 -14.67
CA VAL A 51 7.27 -10.04 -14.24
C VAL A 51 6.85 -11.00 -15.35
N ARG A 52 5.70 -10.78 -16.00
CA ARG A 52 5.23 -11.61 -17.12
C ARG A 52 6.18 -11.56 -18.32
N ALA A 53 6.69 -10.36 -18.66
CA ALA A 53 7.67 -10.22 -19.73
C ALA A 53 8.94 -11.02 -19.41
N ARG A 54 9.43 -10.94 -18.18
CA ARG A 54 10.61 -11.68 -17.73
C ARG A 54 10.39 -13.20 -17.71
N ALA A 55 9.23 -13.66 -17.26
CA ALA A 55 8.87 -15.08 -17.28
C ALA A 55 8.85 -15.62 -18.73
N LYS A 56 8.31 -14.84 -19.67
CA LYS A 56 8.33 -15.18 -21.10
C LYS A 56 9.74 -15.22 -21.68
N GLU A 57 10.61 -14.26 -21.35
CA GLU A 57 12.01 -14.27 -21.75
C GLU A 57 12.76 -15.51 -21.25
N LEU A 58 12.41 -15.97 -20.05
CA LEU A 58 13.06 -17.11 -19.40
C LEU A 58 12.38 -18.46 -19.73
N ASN A 59 11.36 -18.48 -20.61
CA ASN A 59 10.53 -19.66 -20.88
C ASN A 59 9.98 -20.34 -19.61
N ILE A 60 9.74 -19.57 -18.55
CA ILE A 60 9.15 -20.09 -17.33
C ILE A 60 7.68 -20.39 -17.61
N THR A 61 7.32 -21.66 -17.54
CA THR A 61 5.95 -22.13 -17.73
C THR A 61 5.15 -22.04 -16.43
N GLN A 62 3.84 -22.12 -16.52
CA GLN A 62 2.98 -22.12 -15.33
C GLN A 62 3.23 -23.39 -14.49
N GLU A 63 3.55 -24.49 -15.15
CA GLU A 63 3.94 -25.76 -14.54
C GLU A 63 5.24 -25.64 -13.72
N ASP A 64 6.23 -24.88 -14.21
CA ASP A 64 7.48 -24.62 -13.46
C ASP A 64 7.21 -23.82 -12.19
N ILE A 65 6.34 -22.81 -12.26
CA ILE A 65 5.92 -21.99 -11.11
C ILE A 65 5.20 -22.86 -10.08
N GLU A 66 4.28 -23.72 -10.52
CA GLU A 66 3.53 -24.61 -9.65
C GLU A 66 4.41 -25.67 -8.98
N ALA A 67 5.41 -26.19 -9.71
CA ALA A 67 6.41 -27.09 -9.17
C ALA A 67 7.26 -26.41 -8.07
N GLU A 68 7.67 -25.16 -8.28
CA GLU A 68 8.44 -24.40 -7.28
C GLU A 68 7.59 -24.05 -6.05
N ILE A 69 6.33 -23.62 -6.23
CA ILE A 69 5.40 -23.37 -5.13
C ILE A 69 5.16 -24.64 -4.32
N ARG A 70 4.98 -25.79 -4.99
CA ARG A 70 4.77 -27.08 -4.34
C ARG A 70 6.02 -27.50 -3.56
N ALA A 71 7.21 -27.39 -4.15
CA ALA A 71 8.47 -27.69 -3.48
C ALA A 71 8.70 -26.82 -2.24
N VAL A 72 8.32 -25.54 -2.27
CA VAL A 72 8.41 -24.65 -1.11
C VAL A 72 7.38 -25.01 -0.02
N ARG A 73 6.16 -25.41 -0.40
CA ARG A 73 5.09 -25.78 0.54
C ARG A 73 5.24 -27.19 1.14
N GLU A 74 5.84 -28.11 0.41
CA GLU A 74 6.11 -29.49 0.85
C GLU A 74 7.48 -29.61 1.53
N GLY A 75 8.36 -28.62 1.35
CA GLY A 75 9.71 -28.58 1.90
C GLY A 75 9.90 -27.84 3.22
N LYS A 76 8.82 -27.36 3.86
CA LYS A 76 8.82 -26.84 5.25
C LYS A 76 7.47 -27.07 5.94
#